data_AF-A0A6G4RDV5-F1
#
_entry.id   AF-A0A6G4RDV5-F1
#
_cell.length_a   1.000
_cell.length_b   1.000
_cell.length_c   1.000
_cell.angle_alpha   90.00
_cell.angle_beta   90.00
_cell.angle_gamma   90.00
#
_symmetry.space_group_name_H-M   'P 1'
#
loop_
_entity.id
_entity.type
_entity.pdbx_description
1 polymer ?
#
loop_
_entity_poly.entity_id
_entity_poly.type
_entity_poly.pdbx_seq_one_letter_code
_entity_poly.pdbx_strand_id
1 'polypeptide(L)'
;MTAGHDNSTDILEDTTMSEEPPSDDTAQDETEHIENVLENARHDDADTDISYDLDDLGNVKEDWEGMTIYLPEDLHNALNLAYRELSLETARTTEYDLQKLQDFYPLLVAVGLNNLDQSDTDDLLSMLEYLQAEYGE
;
A
#
# COMPACT_ATOMS: atom_id res chain seq x y z
N MET A 1 19.13 -72.85 -14.45
CA MET A 1 18.56 -73.85 -13.54
C MET A 1 18.47 -73.15 -12.19
N THR A 2 17.35 -72.84 -11.50
CA THR A 2 15.90 -73.14 -11.50
C THR A 2 15.25 -72.02 -10.65
N ALA A 3 14.28 -71.23 -11.09
CA ALA A 3 12.81 -71.36 -10.95
C ALA A 3 12.23 -71.39 -9.50
N GLY A 4 11.21 -70.54 -9.25
CA GLY A 4 10.11 -70.69 -8.27
C GLY A 4 10.11 -69.68 -7.09
N HIS A 5 9.32 -68.59 -7.05
CA HIS A 5 7.87 -68.40 -6.74
C HIS A 5 7.44 -68.62 -5.28
N ASP A 6 6.91 -67.57 -4.64
CA ASP A 6 5.65 -67.47 -3.82
C ASP A 6 5.54 -66.02 -3.28
N ASN A 7 4.77 -65.11 -3.89
CA ASN A 7 3.36 -64.76 -3.61
C ASN A 7 3.02 -64.41 -2.15
N SER A 8 2.82 -63.12 -1.84
CA SER A 8 1.66 -62.66 -1.07
C SER A 8 1.49 -61.14 -1.19
N THR A 9 0.32 -60.75 -1.69
CA THR A 9 -0.30 -59.42 -1.61
C THR A 9 -0.40 -58.91 -0.18
N ASP A 10 -0.16 -57.61 0.03
CA ASP A 10 -1.05 -56.79 0.84
C ASP A 10 -0.99 -55.32 0.41
N ILE A 11 -2.18 -54.75 0.26
CA ILE A 11 -2.47 -53.39 -0.19
C ILE A 11 -2.58 -52.56 1.08
N LEU A 12 -1.85 -51.45 1.18
CA LEU A 12 -2.30 -50.31 1.97
C LEU A 12 -2.04 -49.05 1.18
N GLU A 13 -3.14 -48.48 0.71
CA GLU A 13 -3.30 -47.08 0.34
C GLU A 13 -2.71 -46.20 1.44
N ASP A 14 -1.90 -45.21 1.07
CA ASP A 14 -1.85 -43.98 1.86
C ASP A 14 -1.78 -42.78 0.92
N THR A 15 -2.97 -42.21 0.75
CA THR A 15 -3.26 -40.78 0.87
C THR A 15 -2.26 -39.85 0.19
N THR A 16 -2.61 -39.49 -1.05
CA THR A 16 -2.20 -38.20 -1.63
C THR A 16 -2.79 -37.07 -0.77
N MET A 17 -2.01 -36.55 0.18
CA MET A 17 -2.32 -35.25 0.78
C MET A 17 -1.97 -34.17 -0.25
N SER A 18 -2.99 -33.70 -0.95
CA SER A 18 -2.99 -32.38 -1.57
C SER A 18 -2.80 -31.37 -0.44
N GLU A 19 -1.62 -30.77 -0.34
CA GLU A 19 -1.46 -29.50 0.35
C GLU A 19 -2.16 -28.43 -0.50
N GLU A 20 -3.37 -28.07 -0.09
CA GLU A 20 -3.96 -26.77 -0.44
C GLU A 20 -3.07 -25.68 0.20
N PRO A 21 -2.74 -24.60 -0.54
CA PRO A 21 -2.04 -23.48 0.08
C PRO A 21 -2.97 -22.85 1.13
N PRO A 22 -2.43 -22.39 2.27
CA PRO A 22 -3.24 -21.71 3.27
C PRO A 22 -3.85 -20.44 2.64
N SER A 23 -5.17 -20.31 2.77
CA SER A 23 -5.87 -19.03 2.59
C SER A 23 -5.27 -18.02 3.55
N ASP A 24 -4.52 -17.08 2.99
CA ASP A 24 -4.02 -15.88 3.66
C ASP A 24 -5.18 -14.87 3.72
N ASP A 25 -5.93 -14.92 4.82
CA ASP A 25 -7.07 -14.07 5.11
C ASP A 25 -6.67 -13.05 6.19
N THR A 26 -5.60 -12.29 5.93
CA THR A 26 -5.00 -11.35 6.90
C THR A 26 -4.94 -9.89 6.43
N ALA A 27 -5.41 -9.58 5.22
CA ALA A 27 -5.32 -8.22 4.66
C ALA A 27 -6.42 -7.24 5.12
N GLN A 28 -7.44 -7.70 5.86
CA GLN A 28 -8.59 -6.85 6.24
C GLN A 28 -8.33 -5.94 7.46
N ASP A 29 -7.37 -6.26 8.33
CA ASP A 29 -7.14 -5.51 9.59
C ASP A 29 -6.29 -4.24 9.37
N GLU A 30 -5.46 -4.22 8.32
CA GLU A 30 -4.46 -3.16 8.11
C GLU A 30 -5.04 -1.91 7.43
N THR A 31 -6.06 -2.04 6.56
CA THR A 31 -6.69 -0.90 5.87
C THR A 31 -7.63 -0.12 6.78
N GLU A 32 -8.36 -0.79 7.68
CA GLU A 32 -9.19 -0.14 8.71
C GLU A 32 -8.34 0.77 9.61
N HIS A 33 -7.09 0.39 9.90
CA HIS A 33 -6.18 1.24 10.67
C HIS A 33 -5.91 2.58 9.98
N ILE A 34 -5.72 2.58 8.66
CA ILE A 34 -5.42 3.78 7.87
C ILE A 34 -6.65 4.69 7.77
N GLU A 35 -7.84 4.14 7.55
CA GLU A 35 -9.09 4.91 7.53
C GLU A 35 -9.32 5.63 8.86
N ASN A 36 -9.18 4.91 9.99
CA ASN A 36 -9.30 5.49 11.32
C ASN A 36 -8.28 6.62 11.56
N VAL A 37 -7.03 6.48 11.10
CA VAL A 37 -6.01 7.54 11.22
C VAL A 37 -6.44 8.80 10.46
N LEU A 38 -6.98 8.65 9.25
CA LEU A 38 -7.41 9.78 8.41
C LEU A 38 -8.72 10.41 8.89
N GLU A 39 -9.65 9.64 9.45
CA GLU A 39 -10.89 10.17 10.05
C GLU A 39 -10.56 11.06 11.27
N ASN A 40 -9.62 10.63 12.11
CA ASN A 40 -9.17 11.42 13.26
C ASN A 40 -8.51 12.75 12.86
N ALA A 41 -7.86 12.80 11.68
CA ALA A 41 -7.25 14.00 11.15
C ALA A 41 -8.27 15.05 10.64
N ARG A 42 -9.54 14.68 10.42
CA ARG A 42 -10.61 15.57 9.89
C ARG A 42 -11.33 16.41 10.96
N HIS A 43 -10.70 16.72 12.09
CA HIS A 43 -11.36 17.49 13.17
C HIS A 43 -11.69 18.94 12.79
N ASP A 44 -12.91 19.36 13.16
CA ASP A 44 -13.58 20.64 12.91
C ASP A 44 -12.75 21.91 13.21
N ASP A 45 -12.84 22.88 12.28
CA ASP A 45 -12.42 24.27 12.41
C ASP A 45 -13.00 24.95 13.68
N ALA A 46 -12.25 24.90 14.77
CA ALA A 46 -12.45 25.74 15.93
C ALA A 46 -11.15 26.49 16.22
N ASP A 47 -11.00 27.68 15.60
CA ASP A 47 -10.11 28.83 15.90
C ASP A 47 -9.14 28.62 17.08
N THR A 48 -8.26 27.65 16.91
CA THR A 48 -7.21 27.27 17.85
C THR A 48 -5.95 27.33 17.02
N ASP A 49 -4.93 27.99 17.55
CA ASP A 49 -3.58 27.99 17.01
C ASP A 49 -3.15 26.54 16.81
N ILE A 50 -3.35 26.01 15.61
CA ILE A 50 -3.10 24.62 15.24
C ILE A 50 -1.60 24.46 15.09
N SER A 51 -0.95 24.19 16.23
CA SER A 51 0.43 23.73 16.29
C SER A 51 0.47 22.24 15.92
N TYR A 52 1.17 21.91 14.85
CA TYR A 52 1.43 20.52 14.46
C TYR A 52 2.67 20.03 15.20
N ASP A 53 2.53 19.00 16.03
CA ASP A 53 3.64 18.32 16.71
C ASP A 53 4.14 17.19 15.81
N LEU A 54 4.87 17.56 14.76
CA LEU A 54 5.42 16.62 13.78
C LEU A 54 6.87 16.30 14.15
N ASP A 55 7.12 15.04 14.49
CA ASP A 55 8.47 14.56 14.75
C ASP A 55 9.25 14.33 13.45
N ASP A 56 10.55 14.66 13.48
CA ASP A 56 11.51 14.17 12.49
C ASP A 56 11.94 12.75 12.88
N LEU A 57 11.38 11.74 12.21
CA LEU A 57 11.72 10.32 12.41
C LEU A 57 13.12 9.98 11.84
N GLY A 58 13.77 10.89 11.12
CA GLY A 58 15.11 10.71 10.58
C GLY A 58 15.17 9.67 9.45
N ASN A 59 16.15 8.79 9.49
CA ASN A 59 16.37 7.83 8.40
C ASN A 59 15.49 6.58 8.55
N VAL A 60 14.30 6.60 7.96
CA VAL A 60 13.33 5.49 8.00
C VAL A 60 13.72 4.25 7.18
N LYS A 61 14.85 4.26 6.44
CA LYS A 61 15.21 3.18 5.50
C LYS A 61 15.56 1.85 6.17
N GLU A 62 15.93 1.86 7.45
CA GLU A 62 16.28 0.63 8.17
C GLU A 62 15.05 -0.03 8.81
N ASP A 63 14.04 0.76 9.17
CA ASP A 63 12.86 0.31 9.89
C ASP A 63 11.64 0.06 8.98
N TRP A 64 11.61 0.64 7.78
CA TRP A 64 10.46 0.57 6.87
C TRP A 64 10.73 -0.26 5.62
N GLU A 65 9.69 -0.94 5.12
CA GLU A 65 9.76 -1.73 3.89
C GLU A 65 9.80 -0.80 2.65
N GLY A 66 10.81 -1.01 1.81
CA GLY A 66 11.01 -0.21 0.60
C GLY A 66 10.25 -0.79 -0.59
N MET A 67 9.44 0.03 -1.26
CA MET A 67 8.75 -0.37 -2.49
C MET A 67 9.27 0.41 -3.70
N THR A 68 9.55 -0.29 -4.81
CA THR A 68 9.85 0.34 -6.10
C THR A 68 8.61 0.31 -6.98
N ILE A 69 8.17 1.48 -7.43
CA ILE A 69 7.04 1.64 -8.36
C ILE A 69 7.50 2.30 -9.67
N TYR A 70 6.94 1.85 -10.79
CA TYR A 70 7.18 2.45 -12.09
C TYR A 70 6.02 3.37 -12.45
N LEU A 71 6.34 4.61 -12.83
CA LEU A 71 5.37 5.62 -13.19
C LEU A 71 5.68 6.17 -14.60
N PRO A 72 4.66 6.49 -15.41
CA PRO A 72 4.83 7.30 -16.61
C PRO A 72 5.55 8.61 -16.30
N GLU A 73 6.34 9.13 -17.26
CA GLU A 73 7.16 10.32 -17.04
C GLU A 73 6.34 11.53 -16.56
N ASP A 74 5.19 11.78 -17.18
CA ASP A 74 4.32 12.90 -16.82
C ASP A 74 3.74 12.76 -15.42
N LEU A 75 3.33 11.54 -15.03
CA LEU A 75 2.84 11.27 -13.68
C LEU A 75 3.95 11.39 -12.64
N HIS A 76 5.16 10.92 -12.97
CA HIS A 76 6.34 11.13 -12.13
C HIS A 76 6.67 12.63 -11.97
N ASN A 77 6.54 13.42 -13.04
CA ASN A 77 6.75 14.86 -12.99
C ASN A 77 5.67 15.56 -12.14
N ALA A 78 4.40 15.19 -12.31
CA ALA A 78 3.29 15.70 -11.51
C ALA A 78 3.48 15.39 -10.02
N LEU A 79 3.90 14.16 -9.69
CA LEU A 79 4.22 13.74 -8.33
C LEU A 79 5.32 14.60 -7.69
N ASN A 80 6.40 14.88 -8.44
CA ASN A 80 7.49 15.73 -7.96
C ASN A 80 7.07 17.20 -7.81
N LEU A 81 6.17 17.69 -8.68
CA LEU A 81 5.60 19.02 -8.56
C LEU A 81 4.74 19.13 -7.30
N ALA A 82 3.83 18.18 -7.07
CA ALA A 82 2.98 18.14 -5.88
C ALA A 82 3.81 18.15 -4.58
N TYR A 83 4.90 17.37 -4.53
CA TYR A 83 5.82 17.41 -3.39
C TYR A 83 6.43 18.81 -3.18
N ARG A 84 6.89 19.46 -4.26
CA ARG A 84 7.49 20.80 -4.18
C ARG A 84 6.49 21.86 -3.73
N GLU A 85 5.25 21.77 -4.18
CA GLU A 85 4.20 22.70 -3.79
C GLU A 85 3.83 22.50 -2.32
N LEU A 86 3.61 21.26 -1.89
CA LEU A 86 3.26 20.95 -0.50
C LEU A 86 4.39 21.33 0.46
N SER A 87 5.64 20.94 0.15
CA SER A 87 6.80 21.32 0.97
C SER A 87 6.98 22.83 1.09
N LEU A 88 6.76 23.58 0.00
CA LEU A 88 6.81 25.04 0.02
C LEU A 88 5.70 25.65 0.88
N GLU A 89 4.49 25.12 0.81
CA GLU A 89 3.36 25.57 1.64
C GLU A 89 3.62 25.28 3.12
N THR A 90 4.06 24.06 3.46
CA THR A 90 4.40 23.66 4.82
C THR A 90 5.50 24.55 5.40
N ALA A 91 6.56 24.83 4.65
CA ALA A 91 7.66 25.69 5.09
C ALA A 91 7.27 27.18 5.24
N ARG A 92 6.17 27.61 4.62
CA ARG A 92 5.64 28.98 4.77
C ARG A 92 4.70 29.13 5.96
N THR A 93 3.94 28.08 6.24
CA THR A 93 2.89 28.08 7.26
C THR A 93 3.37 27.52 8.60
N THR A 94 4.47 26.76 8.59
CA THR A 94 5.03 26.08 9.77
C THR A 94 6.56 26.13 9.76
N GLU A 95 7.19 25.75 10.87
CA GLU A 95 8.64 25.56 10.98
C GLU A 95 9.09 24.14 10.55
N TYR A 96 8.17 23.31 10.06
CA TYR A 96 8.43 21.92 9.70
C TYR A 96 8.97 21.77 8.26
N ASP A 97 10.02 20.97 8.09
CA ASP A 97 10.60 20.66 6.78
C ASP A 97 10.10 19.30 6.28
N LEU A 98 9.15 19.32 5.34
CA LEU A 98 8.49 18.13 4.81
C LEU A 98 9.47 17.21 4.07
N GLN A 99 9.75 16.04 4.66
CA GLN A 99 10.63 15.03 4.10
C GLN A 99 9.89 14.14 3.09
N LYS A 100 10.52 13.93 1.93
CA LYS A 100 9.91 13.17 0.83
C LYS A 100 9.65 11.70 1.20
N LEU A 101 10.63 11.04 1.81
CA LEU A 101 10.58 9.60 2.11
C LEU A 101 9.75 9.28 3.34
N GLN A 102 9.85 10.12 4.36
CA GLN A 102 9.23 9.88 5.66
C GLN A 102 7.79 10.41 5.73
N ASP A 103 7.50 11.54 5.06
CA ASP A 103 6.19 12.20 5.23
C ASP A 103 5.37 12.11 3.95
N PHE A 104 5.92 12.59 2.83
CA PHE A 104 5.16 12.76 1.60
C PHE A 104 4.69 11.44 0.99
N TYR A 105 5.57 10.45 0.82
CA TYR A 105 5.18 9.18 0.20
C TYR A 105 4.18 8.38 1.05
N PRO A 106 4.39 8.20 2.37
CA PRO A 106 3.38 7.54 3.21
C PRO A 106 2.06 8.29 3.22
N LEU A 107 2.06 9.63 3.30
CA LEU A 107 0.83 10.42 3.23
C LEU A 107 0.08 10.18 1.92
N LEU A 108 0.79 10.23 0.79
CA LEU A 108 0.20 10.00 -0.52
C LEU A 108 -0.43 8.60 -0.62
N VAL A 109 0.27 7.58 -0.13
CA VAL A 109 -0.23 6.20 -0.15
C VAL A 109 -1.44 6.03 0.76
N ALA A 110 -1.40 6.56 1.99
CA ALA A 110 -2.51 6.49 2.93
C ALA A 110 -3.77 7.17 2.37
N VAL A 111 -3.64 8.38 1.84
CA VAL A 111 -4.75 9.10 1.19
C VAL A 111 -5.22 8.34 -0.05
N GLY A 112 -4.32 7.78 -0.85
CA GLY A 112 -4.65 6.97 -2.01
C GLY A 112 -5.49 5.75 -1.64
N LEU A 113 -5.05 4.97 -0.65
CA LEU A 113 -5.76 3.78 -0.15
C LEU A 113 -7.15 4.12 0.39
N ASN A 114 -7.27 5.20 1.16
CA ASN A 114 -8.56 5.67 1.65
C ASN A 114 -9.51 6.05 0.51
N ASN A 115 -9.00 6.70 -0.55
CA ASN A 115 -9.82 7.01 -1.71
C ASN A 115 -10.24 5.76 -2.47
N LEU A 116 -9.36 4.76 -2.59
CA LEU A 116 -9.69 3.48 -3.22
C LEU A 116 -10.78 2.73 -2.44
N ASP A 117 -10.71 2.73 -1.11
CA ASP A 117 -11.70 2.09 -0.23
C ASP A 117 -13.08 2.76 -0.32
N GLN A 118 -13.09 4.10 -0.44
CA GLN A 118 -14.33 4.89 -0.56
C GLN A 118 -14.93 4.91 -1.97
N SER A 119 -14.27 4.31 -2.97
CA SER A 119 -14.70 4.34 -4.37
C SER A 119 -15.39 3.04 -4.78
N ASP A 120 -16.46 3.15 -5.56
CA ASP A 120 -17.10 1.99 -6.17
C ASP A 120 -16.22 1.38 -7.28
N THR A 121 -16.36 0.07 -7.49
CA THR A 121 -15.55 -0.66 -8.48
C THR A 121 -15.68 -0.10 -9.90
N ASP A 122 -16.86 0.39 -10.29
CA ASP A 122 -17.10 0.93 -11.64
C ASP A 122 -16.32 2.23 -11.88
N ASP A 123 -16.25 3.10 -10.87
CA ASP A 123 -15.49 4.35 -10.90
C ASP A 123 -13.98 4.06 -10.99
N LEU A 124 -13.50 3.10 -10.20
CA LEU A 124 -12.09 2.68 -10.23
C LEU A 124 -11.68 2.09 -11.59
N LEU A 125 -12.53 1.25 -12.18
CA LEU A 125 -12.27 0.68 -13.50
C LEU A 125 -12.28 1.76 -14.59
N SER A 126 -13.20 2.73 -14.52
CA SER A 126 -13.24 3.86 -15.43
C SER A 126 -11.97 4.73 -15.33
N MET A 127 -11.49 4.96 -14.12
CA MET A 127 -10.23 5.69 -13.89
C MET A 127 -9.02 4.91 -14.43
N LEU A 128 -9.01 3.59 -14.26
CA LEU A 128 -7.96 2.72 -14.79
C LEU A 128 -7.93 2.72 -16.32
N GLU A 129 -9.09 2.65 -16.97
CA GLU A 129 -9.21 2.76 -18.44
C GLU A 129 -8.64 4.09 -18.92
N TYR A 130 -8.97 5.20 -18.27
CA TYR A 130 -8.40 6.52 -18.58
C TYR A 130 -6.87 6.54 -18.45
N LEU A 131 -6.32 6.02 -17.34
CA LEU A 131 -4.87 5.96 -17.15
C LEU A 131 -4.15 5.13 -18.23
N GLN A 132 -4.75 4.02 -18.63
CA GLN A 132 -4.21 3.20 -19.72
C GLN A 132 -4.31 3.91 -21.07
N ALA A 133 -5.37 4.67 -21.32
CA ALA A 133 -5.52 5.44 -22.55
C ALA A 133 -4.53 6.63 -22.62
N GLU A 134 -4.30 7.31 -21.49
CA GLU A 134 -3.40 8.46 -21.42
C GLU A 134 -1.91 8.07 -21.46
N TYR A 135 -1.55 6.95 -20.81
CA TYR A 135 -0.14 6.58 -20.59
C TYR A 135 0.27 5.21 -21.15
N GLY A 136 -0.61 4.52 -21.86
CA GLY A 136 -0.38 3.16 -22.37
C GLY A 136 0.26 3.08 -23.76
N GLU A 137 0.69 4.20 -24.34
CA GLU A 137 1.35 4.25 -25.66
C GLU A 137 2.88 4.16 -25.61
#